data_AF-A0A0J8UAH4-F1
#
_entry.id   AF-A0A0J8UAH4-F1
#
_cell.length_a   1.000
_cell.length_b   1.000
_cell.length_c   1.000
_cell.angle_alpha   90.00
_cell.angle_beta   90.00
_cell.angle_gamma   90.00
#
_symmetry.space_group_name_H-M   'P 1'
#
loop_
_entity.id
_entity.type
_entity.pdbx_description
1 polymer ?
#
loop_
_entity_poly.entity_id
_entity_poly.type
_entity_poly.pdbx_seq_one_letter_code
_entity_poly.pdbx_strand_id
1 'polypeptide(L)'
;MPTLFAMYFLNYVDRNTIAQARLNGLEKDLGMHGTQFNTTVSILFVGYILTQVPSNMLITRVPPSIYMSTWMVIWATVSACTALVQSYAGMVVCRFLLGITEAPSPKFYPGATYILSIFYTRKEVAARIAVLYAAQILATGVSGLIAAGVFYGLDDVRGISGWRWLFIIEGCVTAVVAFAGFWLLPNTPSTTRWLKPEERELAHARIEMDKMGEPEQASAMEGLRQACRDKRTWIFCLMQNFHLSACGFNSFFPTVVKTIGFNTTITLLLTCPPFIFAGIVGILFGYSSGRFHERTWHITVGLTTAIVGFVIAACTLNTAGRYIACFIFPIGAYSVNSVIIGWASSTLSQTREKRAVILAMTNIGGQIGYIYGAYVWPDYDSPRYVIGFSIIIVECQSAAEMDLSDVYPVMQVGDV
;
A
#
# COMPACT_ATOMS: atom_id res chain seq x y z
N MET A 1 4.59 -11.80 -15.37
CA MET A 1 3.48 -10.92 -14.93
C MET A 1 2.52 -11.61 -13.96
N PRO A 2 1.92 -12.78 -14.27
CA PRO A 2 0.91 -13.38 -13.39
C PRO A 2 1.43 -13.71 -11.98
N THR A 3 2.66 -14.22 -11.88
CA THR A 3 3.29 -14.51 -10.58
C THR A 3 3.50 -13.25 -9.74
N LEU A 4 3.99 -12.17 -10.35
CA LEU A 4 4.17 -10.88 -9.67
C LEU A 4 2.82 -10.30 -9.21
N PHE A 5 1.79 -10.42 -10.05
CA PHE A 5 0.42 -10.02 -9.70
C PHE A 5 -0.10 -10.82 -8.50
N ALA A 6 0.03 -12.15 -8.52
CA ALA A 6 -0.44 -13.02 -7.45
C ALA A 6 0.31 -12.75 -6.12
N MET A 7 1.63 -12.59 -6.17
CA MET A 7 2.41 -12.26 -4.98
C MET A 7 2.04 -10.89 -4.40
N TYR A 8 1.86 -9.89 -5.26
CA TYR A 8 1.47 -8.55 -4.84
C TYR A 8 0.05 -8.53 -4.27
N PHE A 9 -0.87 -9.25 -4.91
CA PHE A 9 -2.24 -9.43 -4.43
C PHE A 9 -2.26 -10.05 -3.03
N LEU A 10 -1.57 -11.17 -2.82
CA LEU A 10 -1.55 -11.86 -1.53
C LEU A 10 -0.90 -11.05 -0.40
N ASN A 11 0.15 -10.28 -0.73
CA ASN A 11 0.78 -9.38 0.25
C ASN A 11 -0.20 -8.32 0.77
N TYR A 12 -0.99 -7.71 -0.13
CA TYR A 12 -2.00 -6.75 0.29
C TYR A 12 -3.21 -7.40 0.96
N VAL A 13 -3.57 -8.64 0.61
CA VAL A 13 -4.63 -9.37 1.32
C VAL A 13 -4.27 -9.48 2.80
N ASP A 14 -3.09 -10.03 3.13
CA ASP A 14 -2.63 -10.22 4.51
C ASP A 14 -2.54 -8.92 5.32
N ARG A 15 -2.06 -7.83 4.69
CA ARG A 15 -1.99 -6.51 5.34
C ARG A 15 -3.37 -6.01 5.78
N ASN A 16 -4.41 -6.35 5.02
CA ASN A 16 -5.80 -6.00 5.33
C ASN A 16 -6.45 -6.98 6.32
N THR A 17 -5.90 -8.18 6.48
CA THR A 17 -6.50 -9.26 7.26
C THR A 17 -6.65 -8.95 8.74
N ILE A 18 -5.75 -8.16 9.33
CA ILE A 18 -5.90 -7.73 10.74
C ILE A 18 -7.19 -6.94 10.97
N ALA A 19 -7.57 -6.08 10.03
CA ALA A 19 -8.77 -5.27 10.13
C ALA A 19 -10.02 -6.15 10.14
N GLN A 20 -10.00 -7.24 9.35
CA GLN A 20 -11.08 -8.22 9.30
C GLN A 20 -11.10 -9.11 10.54
N ALA A 21 -9.93 -9.57 11.00
CA ALA A 21 -9.76 -10.37 12.21
C ALA A 21 -10.33 -9.67 13.45
N ARG A 22 -10.21 -8.34 13.53
CA ARG A 22 -10.83 -7.52 14.59
C ARG A 22 -12.34 -7.79 14.73
N LEU A 23 -13.04 -8.02 13.61
CA LEU A 23 -14.48 -8.29 13.63
C LEU A 23 -14.85 -9.68 14.15
N ASN A 24 -13.93 -10.65 14.10
CA ASN A 24 -14.09 -12.03 14.58
C ASN A 24 -13.41 -12.24 15.95
N GLY A 25 -13.50 -11.25 16.85
CA GLY A 25 -13.16 -11.46 18.26
C GLY A 25 -11.67 -11.46 18.61
N LEU A 26 -10.78 -11.06 17.68
CA LEU A 26 -9.34 -10.98 17.90
C LEU A 26 -8.95 -10.29 19.22
N GLU A 27 -9.58 -9.16 19.53
CA GLU A 27 -9.30 -8.39 20.75
C GLU A 27 -9.68 -9.16 22.02
N LYS A 28 -10.79 -9.91 21.97
CA LYS A 28 -11.26 -10.70 23.12
C LYS A 28 -10.37 -11.91 23.37
N ASP A 29 -9.99 -12.61 22.30
CA ASP A 29 -9.16 -13.82 22.39
C ASP A 29 -7.74 -13.54 22.91
N LEU A 30 -7.23 -12.33 22.69
CA LEU A 30 -5.88 -11.92 23.08
C LEU A 30 -5.84 -11.01 24.31
N GLY A 31 -7.00 -10.71 24.92
CA GLY A 31 -7.12 -9.83 26.07
C GLY A 31 -6.65 -8.40 25.78
N MET A 32 -6.92 -7.89 24.58
CA MET A 32 -6.52 -6.55 24.19
C MET A 32 -7.43 -5.49 24.80
N HIS A 33 -6.82 -4.41 25.31
CA HIS A 33 -7.53 -3.29 25.90
C HIS A 33 -7.06 -1.94 25.33
N GLY A 34 -8.02 -1.06 25.04
CA GLY A 34 -7.76 0.33 24.64
C GLY A 34 -6.90 0.43 23.38
N THR A 35 -5.74 1.10 23.50
CA THR A 35 -4.85 1.43 22.37
C THR A 35 -3.94 0.28 21.90
N GLN A 36 -4.11 -0.92 22.46
CA GLN A 36 -3.27 -2.08 22.14
C GLN A 36 -3.47 -2.58 20.71
N PHE A 37 -4.70 -2.59 20.18
CA PHE A 37 -4.95 -2.91 18.77
C PHE A 37 -4.26 -1.91 17.84
N ASN A 38 -4.39 -0.61 18.14
CA ASN A 38 -3.78 0.47 17.38
C ASN A 38 -2.25 0.35 17.35
N THR A 39 -1.65 -0.02 18.47
CA THR A 39 -0.20 -0.29 18.57
C THR A 39 0.22 -1.51 17.75
N THR A 40 -0.63 -2.53 17.66
CA THR A 40 -0.39 -3.72 16.82
C THR A 40 -0.41 -3.40 15.33
N VAL A 41 -1.28 -2.47 14.92
CA VAL A 41 -1.33 -1.99 13.53
C VAL A 41 -0.12 -1.10 13.22
N SER A 42 0.24 -0.20 14.13
CA SER A 42 1.32 0.79 13.90
C SER A 42 2.73 0.18 13.91
N ILE A 43 2.98 -0.83 14.75
CA ILE A 43 4.33 -1.44 14.91
C ILE A 43 4.85 -2.10 13.63
N LEU A 44 3.94 -2.55 12.75
CA LEU A 44 4.30 -3.07 11.42
C LEU A 44 4.98 -1.99 10.58
N PHE A 45 4.45 -0.75 10.59
CA PHE A 45 5.02 0.36 9.83
C PHE A 45 6.35 0.84 10.42
N VAL A 46 6.53 0.74 11.74
CA VAL A 46 7.82 1.00 12.39
C VAL A 46 8.88 0.02 11.92
N GLY A 47 8.56 -1.29 11.95
CA GLY A 47 9.45 -2.35 11.44
C GLY A 47 9.79 -2.14 9.95
N TYR A 48 8.77 -1.78 9.16
CA TYR A 48 8.90 -1.48 7.74
C TYR A 48 9.88 -0.34 7.47
N ILE A 49 9.72 0.81 8.13
CA ILE A 49 10.59 1.99 7.90
C ILE A 49 12.04 1.71 8.26
N LEU A 50 12.29 1.04 9.39
CA LEU A 50 13.64 0.73 9.87
C LEU A 50 14.42 -0.15 8.87
N THR A 51 13.73 -1.11 8.26
CA THR A 51 14.35 -2.09 7.37
C THR A 51 14.28 -1.69 5.89
N GLN A 52 13.47 -0.67 5.55
CA GLN A 52 13.34 -0.12 4.20
C GLN A 52 14.65 0.50 3.69
N VAL A 53 15.38 1.25 4.53
CA VAL A 53 16.64 1.91 4.13
C VAL A 53 17.76 0.88 3.90
N PRO A 54 18.03 -0.06 4.84
CA PRO A 54 19.02 -1.13 4.62
C PRO A 54 18.69 -2.01 3.41
N SER A 55 17.43 -2.40 3.24
CA SER A 55 17.01 -3.25 2.11
C SER A 55 17.30 -2.60 0.76
N ASN A 56 17.04 -1.29 0.63
CA ASN A 56 17.26 -0.56 -0.61
C ASN A 56 18.75 -0.53 -1.02
N MET A 57 19.67 -0.65 -0.06
CA MET A 57 21.11 -0.75 -0.32
C MET A 57 21.55 -2.18 -0.65
N LEU A 58 20.77 -3.20 -0.25
CA LEU A 58 21.10 -4.61 -0.43
C LEU A 58 20.59 -5.18 -1.77
N ILE A 59 19.53 -4.59 -2.34
CA ILE A 59 18.88 -5.04 -3.58
C ILE A 59 19.83 -5.05 -4.80
N THR A 60 20.87 -4.21 -4.79
CA THR A 60 21.86 -4.13 -5.88
C THR A 60 22.88 -5.26 -5.84
N ARG A 61 22.94 -6.04 -4.74
CA ARG A 61 23.97 -7.06 -4.51
C ARG A 61 23.46 -8.50 -4.60
N VAL A 62 22.15 -8.72 -4.72
CA VAL A 62 21.55 -10.07 -4.72
C VAL A 62 20.65 -10.25 -5.93
N PRO A 63 20.67 -11.42 -6.62
CA PRO A 63 19.75 -11.71 -7.72
C PRO A 63 18.28 -11.53 -7.28
N PRO A 64 17.48 -10.71 -8.01
CA PRO A 64 16.16 -10.29 -7.56
C PRO A 64 15.17 -11.43 -7.30
N SER A 65 15.17 -12.49 -8.10
CA SER A 65 14.15 -13.56 -8.01
C SER A 65 14.35 -14.50 -6.82
N ILE A 66 15.61 -14.84 -6.48
CA ILE A 66 15.93 -15.59 -5.25
C ILE A 66 15.64 -14.75 -4.02
N TYR A 67 16.01 -13.47 -4.06
CA TYR A 67 15.80 -12.54 -2.97
C TYR A 67 14.30 -12.33 -2.69
N MET A 68 13.48 -12.05 -3.70
CA MET A 68 12.02 -11.89 -3.56
C MET A 68 11.32 -13.14 -3.03
N SER A 69 11.62 -14.31 -3.62
CA SER A 69 10.94 -15.55 -3.24
C SER A 69 11.31 -16.00 -1.82
N THR A 70 12.58 -15.85 -1.43
CA THR A 70 13.05 -16.21 -0.08
C THR A 70 12.39 -15.35 0.99
N TRP A 71 12.38 -14.04 0.79
CA TRP A 71 11.75 -13.14 1.75
C TRP A 71 10.23 -13.29 1.80
N MET A 72 9.58 -13.61 0.67
CA MET A 72 8.15 -13.90 0.67
C MET A 72 7.82 -15.19 1.43
N VAL A 73 8.65 -16.23 1.35
CA VAL A 73 8.48 -17.45 2.17
C VAL A 73 8.66 -17.14 3.66
N ILE A 74 9.68 -16.34 4.02
CA ILE A 74 9.89 -15.92 5.41
C ILE A 74 8.67 -15.15 5.91
N TRP A 75 8.20 -14.17 5.13
CA TRP A 75 7.02 -13.37 5.46
C TRP A 75 5.76 -14.25 5.61
N ALA A 76 5.52 -15.19 4.69
CA ALA A 76 4.39 -16.12 4.76
C ALA A 76 4.46 -17.02 6.00
N THR A 77 5.67 -17.43 6.38
CA THR A 77 5.91 -18.24 7.58
C THR A 77 5.59 -17.44 8.85
N VAL A 78 6.04 -16.18 8.93
CA VAL A 78 5.73 -15.31 10.08
C VAL A 78 4.22 -14.97 10.12
N SER A 79 3.58 -14.76 8.98
CA SER A 79 2.13 -14.55 8.90
C SER A 79 1.37 -15.77 9.43
N ALA A 80 1.72 -16.99 8.98
CA ALA A 80 1.13 -18.22 9.50
C ALA A 80 1.37 -18.40 11.02
N CYS A 81 2.55 -18.00 11.53
CA CYS A 81 2.83 -18.02 12.97
C CYS A 81 1.95 -17.05 13.77
N THR A 82 1.39 -16.01 13.15
CA THR A 82 0.45 -15.07 13.81
C THR A 82 -0.80 -15.79 14.31
N ALA A 83 -1.22 -16.87 13.65
CA ALA A 83 -2.36 -17.69 14.10
C ALA A 83 -2.10 -18.45 15.41
N LEU A 84 -0.84 -18.72 15.75
CA LEU A 84 -0.45 -19.46 16.96
C LEU A 84 -0.36 -18.56 18.20
N VAL A 85 -0.49 -17.24 18.02
CA VAL A 85 -0.35 -16.28 19.10
C VAL A 85 -1.53 -16.40 20.08
N GLN A 86 -1.18 -16.40 21.38
CA GLN A 86 -2.13 -16.44 22.49
C GLN A 86 -2.06 -15.22 23.41
N SER A 87 -1.18 -14.25 23.12
CA SER A 87 -1.02 -13.05 23.95
C SER A 87 -0.80 -11.80 23.12
N TYR A 88 -1.17 -10.65 23.68
CA TYR A 88 -0.90 -9.34 23.09
C TYR A 88 0.59 -9.15 22.71
N ALA A 89 1.51 -9.50 23.62
CA ALA A 89 2.95 -9.38 23.37
C ALA A 89 3.40 -10.24 22.17
N GLY A 90 2.90 -11.48 22.07
CA GLY A 90 3.19 -12.33 20.92
C GLY A 90 2.68 -11.74 19.61
N MET A 91 1.53 -11.05 19.63
CA MET A 91 0.96 -10.41 18.45
C MET A 91 1.81 -9.22 18.00
N VAL A 92 2.24 -8.37 18.94
CA VAL A 92 3.14 -7.23 18.66
C VAL A 92 4.47 -7.71 18.07
N VAL A 93 5.06 -8.77 18.64
CA VAL A 93 6.32 -9.34 18.13
C VAL A 93 6.13 -9.90 16.73
N CYS A 94 5.07 -10.68 16.47
CA CYS A 94 4.79 -11.19 15.13
C CYS A 94 4.60 -10.05 14.12
N ARG A 95 3.93 -8.96 14.49
CA ARG A 95 3.75 -7.79 13.63
C ARG A 95 5.02 -6.99 13.38
N PHE A 96 5.87 -6.84 14.38
CA PHE A 96 7.17 -6.22 14.20
C PHE A 96 8.05 -7.06 13.26
N LEU A 97 8.07 -8.38 13.43
CA LEU A 97 8.77 -9.31 12.53
C LEU A 97 8.17 -9.29 11.12
N LEU A 98 6.85 -9.17 10.97
CA LEU A 98 6.21 -8.97 9.67
C LEU A 98 6.67 -7.66 9.02
N GLY A 99 6.72 -6.55 9.75
CA GLY A 99 7.27 -5.29 9.24
C GLY A 99 8.75 -5.41 8.81
N ILE A 100 9.57 -6.10 9.62
CA ILE A 100 10.98 -6.37 9.33
C ILE A 100 11.17 -7.26 8.11
N THR A 101 10.26 -8.20 7.86
CA THR A 101 10.34 -9.14 6.73
C THR A 101 9.70 -8.56 5.47
N GLU A 102 8.73 -7.65 5.61
CA GLU A 102 8.07 -6.93 4.52
C GLU A 102 9.03 -5.95 3.84
N ALA A 103 9.86 -5.21 4.58
CA ALA A 103 10.77 -4.25 3.95
C ALA A 103 11.87 -4.87 3.06
N PRO A 104 12.56 -5.95 3.46
CA PRO A 104 13.53 -6.65 2.63
C PRO A 104 12.91 -7.54 1.57
N SER A 105 11.59 -7.73 1.55
CA SER A 105 10.85 -8.56 0.57
C SER A 105 10.80 -8.05 -0.86
N PRO A 106 11.87 -7.38 -1.31
CA PRO A 106 11.97 -5.94 -1.48
C PRO A 106 10.65 -5.40 -2.01
N LYS A 107 10.10 -4.38 -1.33
CA LYS A 107 9.14 -3.42 -1.88
C LYS A 107 8.53 -3.91 -3.21
N PHE A 108 7.52 -4.77 -3.18
CA PHE A 108 6.97 -5.41 -4.39
C PHE A 108 6.65 -4.38 -5.49
N TYR A 109 6.47 -3.11 -5.16
CA TYR A 109 6.48 -2.01 -6.12
C TYR A 109 7.86 -1.82 -6.79
N PRO A 110 8.95 -1.26 -6.21
CA PRO A 110 10.24 -1.11 -6.89
C PRO A 110 11.04 -2.39 -7.17
N GLY A 111 10.82 -3.49 -6.44
CA GLY A 111 11.39 -4.80 -6.78
C GLY A 111 10.76 -5.38 -8.04
N ALA A 112 9.43 -5.34 -8.14
CA ALA A 112 8.75 -5.70 -9.39
C ALA A 112 8.99 -4.67 -10.48
N THR A 113 9.05 -3.35 -10.19
CA THR A 113 9.40 -2.36 -11.22
C THR A 113 10.83 -2.55 -11.71
N TYR A 114 11.75 -3.01 -10.85
CA TYR A 114 13.11 -3.36 -11.25
C TYR A 114 13.13 -4.57 -12.17
N ILE A 115 12.48 -5.69 -11.82
CA ILE A 115 12.32 -6.83 -12.76
C ILE A 115 11.65 -6.35 -14.05
N LEU A 116 10.58 -5.57 -13.96
CA LEU A 116 9.87 -5.05 -15.12
C LEU A 116 10.79 -4.20 -15.99
N SER A 117 11.62 -3.35 -15.40
CA SER A 117 12.59 -2.52 -16.12
C SER A 117 13.72 -3.32 -16.78
N ILE A 118 13.95 -4.55 -16.31
CA ILE A 118 14.90 -5.48 -16.93
C ILE A 118 14.25 -6.24 -18.09
N PHE A 119 12.94 -6.51 -18.09
CA PHE A 119 12.31 -7.33 -19.14
C PHE A 119 11.46 -6.55 -20.14
N TYR A 120 11.10 -5.30 -19.83
CA TYR A 120 10.18 -4.48 -20.61
C TYR A 120 10.77 -3.10 -20.87
N THR A 121 10.41 -2.53 -22.01
CA THR A 121 10.84 -1.17 -22.39
C THR A 121 10.14 -0.10 -21.56
N ARG A 122 10.71 1.11 -21.47
CA ARG A 122 10.10 2.24 -20.73
C ARG A 122 8.62 2.50 -21.05
N LYS A 123 8.20 2.28 -22.30
CA LYS A 123 6.81 2.46 -22.74
C LYS A 123 5.86 1.39 -22.18
N GLU A 124 6.35 0.16 -22.02
CA GLU A 124 5.57 -0.98 -21.56
C GLU A 124 5.53 -1.09 -20.03
N VAL A 125 6.62 -0.70 -19.35
CA VAL A 125 6.74 -0.76 -17.88
C VAL A 125 5.60 0.01 -17.19
N ALA A 126 5.21 1.19 -17.70
CA ALA A 126 4.13 1.98 -17.14
C ALA A 126 2.79 1.22 -17.11
N ALA A 127 2.43 0.55 -18.21
CA ALA A 127 1.20 -0.24 -18.28
C ALA A 127 1.26 -1.47 -17.35
N ARG A 128 2.43 -2.10 -17.20
CA ARG A 128 2.62 -3.24 -16.30
C ARG A 128 2.54 -2.85 -14.82
N ILE A 129 3.04 -1.67 -14.46
CA ILE A 129 2.92 -1.13 -13.10
C ILE A 129 1.44 -0.84 -12.77
N ALA A 130 0.67 -0.30 -13.71
CA ALA A 130 -0.77 -0.07 -13.52
C ALA A 130 -1.53 -1.38 -13.21
N VAL A 131 -1.16 -2.49 -13.86
CA VAL A 131 -1.72 -3.82 -13.57
C VAL A 131 -1.39 -4.29 -12.14
N LEU A 132 -0.18 -4.02 -11.64
CA LEU A 132 0.18 -4.33 -10.25
C LEU A 132 -0.64 -3.47 -9.28
N TYR A 133 -0.79 -2.18 -9.54
CA TYR A 133 -1.59 -1.29 -8.70
C TYR A 133 -3.07 -1.71 -8.65
N ALA A 134 -3.62 -2.18 -9.78
CA ALA A 134 -4.96 -2.76 -9.82
C ALA A 134 -5.07 -4.02 -8.92
N ALA A 135 -4.00 -4.83 -8.82
CA ALA A 135 -3.95 -5.98 -7.91
C ALA A 135 -4.06 -5.56 -6.45
N GLN A 136 -3.38 -4.48 -6.04
CA GLN A 136 -3.47 -3.94 -4.68
C GLN A 136 -4.91 -3.54 -4.34
N ILE A 137 -5.58 -2.80 -5.22
CA ILE A 137 -6.95 -2.34 -4.94
C ILE A 137 -7.93 -3.51 -4.92
N LEU A 138 -7.75 -4.47 -5.85
CA LEU A 138 -8.53 -5.70 -5.85
C LEU A 138 -8.31 -6.51 -4.57
N ALA A 139 -7.07 -6.62 -4.09
CA ALA A 139 -6.72 -7.31 -2.84
C ALA A 139 -7.43 -6.71 -1.63
N THR A 140 -7.42 -5.38 -1.51
CA THR A 140 -8.13 -4.67 -0.42
C THR A 140 -9.63 -4.95 -0.45
N GLY A 141 -10.26 -5.00 -1.63
CA GLY A 141 -11.68 -5.35 -1.77
C GLY A 141 -11.98 -6.82 -1.51
N VAL A 142 -11.15 -7.73 -2.02
CA VAL A 142 -11.38 -9.19 -1.94
C VAL A 142 -10.99 -9.75 -0.57
N SER A 143 -10.08 -9.12 0.18
CA SER A 143 -9.72 -9.52 1.55
C SER A 143 -10.95 -9.64 2.46
N GLY A 144 -11.90 -8.70 2.37
CA GLY A 144 -13.17 -8.79 3.09
C GLY A 144 -14.02 -10.01 2.68
N LEU A 145 -14.06 -10.36 1.38
CA LEU A 145 -14.78 -11.55 0.90
C LEU A 145 -14.14 -12.85 1.40
N ILE A 146 -12.81 -12.93 1.39
CA ILE A 146 -12.06 -14.09 1.91
C ILE A 146 -12.37 -14.27 3.40
N ALA A 147 -12.28 -13.18 4.17
CA ALA A 147 -12.63 -13.20 5.59
C ALA A 147 -14.08 -13.62 5.83
N ALA A 148 -15.03 -13.12 5.03
CA ALA A 148 -16.44 -13.51 5.14
C ALA A 148 -16.64 -15.02 4.91
N GLY A 149 -15.98 -15.58 3.89
CA GLY A 149 -16.04 -17.02 3.59
C GLY A 149 -15.45 -17.88 4.70
N VAL A 150 -14.28 -17.47 5.24
CA VAL A 150 -13.63 -18.18 6.35
C VAL A 150 -14.46 -18.12 7.61
N PHE A 151 -14.99 -16.94 7.99
CA PHE A 151 -15.79 -16.81 9.21
C PHE A 151 -17.17 -17.49 9.09
N TYR A 152 -17.71 -17.65 7.89
CA TYR A 152 -18.95 -18.41 7.72
C TYR A 152 -18.74 -19.92 7.78
N GLY A 153 -17.65 -20.43 7.19
CA GLY A 153 -17.45 -21.87 7.01
C GLY A 153 -16.51 -22.55 8.02
N LEU A 154 -15.64 -21.79 8.70
CA LEU A 154 -14.56 -22.32 9.52
C LEU A 154 -14.51 -21.76 10.94
N ASP A 155 -15.47 -20.91 11.33
CA ASP A 155 -15.54 -20.43 12.72
C ASP A 155 -15.90 -21.59 13.67
N ASP A 156 -15.13 -21.71 14.75
CA ASP A 156 -15.16 -22.81 15.74
C ASP A 156 -14.91 -24.23 15.18
N VAL A 157 -14.47 -24.34 13.92
CA VAL A 157 -14.08 -25.62 13.35
C VAL A 157 -12.79 -26.09 14.02
N ARG A 158 -12.87 -27.24 14.71
CA ARG A 158 -11.80 -27.83 15.54
C ARG A 158 -11.41 -27.00 16.77
N GLY A 159 -12.30 -26.13 17.29
CA GLY A 159 -12.03 -25.29 18.46
C GLY A 159 -11.03 -24.16 18.20
N ILE A 160 -10.85 -23.79 16.93
CA ILE A 160 -9.98 -22.69 16.49
C ILE A 160 -10.89 -21.55 16.03
N SER A 161 -10.66 -20.34 16.54
CA SER A 161 -11.42 -19.15 16.15
C SER A 161 -11.19 -18.78 14.68
N GLY A 162 -12.22 -18.26 14.02
CA GLY A 162 -12.21 -17.93 12.59
C GLY A 162 -11.04 -17.03 12.16
N TRP A 163 -10.60 -16.09 13.00
CA TRP A 163 -9.45 -15.23 12.70
C TRP A 163 -8.13 -16.00 12.63
N ARG A 164 -7.95 -17.06 13.42
CA ARG A 164 -6.76 -17.92 13.34
C ARG A 164 -6.75 -18.73 12.05
N TRP A 165 -7.91 -19.27 11.66
CA TRP A 165 -8.06 -19.94 10.37
C TRP A 165 -7.75 -19.02 9.19
N LEU A 166 -8.14 -17.75 9.29
CA LEU A 166 -7.86 -16.75 8.26
C LEU A 166 -6.35 -16.56 8.04
N PHE A 167 -5.57 -16.34 9.11
CA PHE A 167 -4.11 -16.23 9.00
C PHE A 167 -3.44 -17.54 8.54
N ILE A 168 -3.96 -18.71 8.94
CA ILE A 168 -3.41 -20.00 8.48
C ILE A 168 -3.61 -20.17 6.98
N ILE A 169 -4.83 -19.94 6.48
CA ILE A 169 -5.17 -20.12 5.07
C ILE A 169 -4.37 -19.15 4.21
N GLU A 170 -4.36 -17.87 4.57
CA GLU A 170 -3.63 -16.85 3.82
C GLU A 170 -2.12 -17.08 3.86
N GLY A 171 -1.56 -17.44 5.02
CA GLY A 171 -0.15 -17.81 5.15
C GLY A 171 0.21 -19.04 4.30
N CYS A 172 -0.61 -20.09 4.30
CA CYS A 172 -0.38 -21.30 3.51
C CYS A 172 -0.47 -21.03 2.00
N VAL A 173 -1.51 -20.34 1.54
CA VAL A 173 -1.68 -19.98 0.13
C VAL A 173 -0.51 -19.12 -0.34
N THR A 174 -0.09 -18.16 0.49
CA THR A 174 1.07 -17.31 0.17
C THR A 174 2.37 -18.10 0.15
N ALA A 175 2.58 -19.03 1.07
CA ALA A 175 3.75 -19.90 1.05
C ALA A 175 3.79 -20.74 -0.23
N VAL A 176 2.68 -21.34 -0.66
CA VAL A 176 2.61 -22.13 -1.90
C VAL A 176 2.95 -21.26 -3.12
N VAL A 177 2.40 -20.05 -3.21
CA VAL A 177 2.70 -19.10 -4.30
C VAL A 177 4.16 -18.63 -4.25
N ALA A 178 4.71 -18.39 -3.07
CA ALA A 178 6.12 -18.03 -2.89
C ALA A 178 7.07 -19.17 -3.28
N PHE A 179 6.72 -20.42 -2.94
CA PHE A 179 7.46 -21.61 -3.38
C PHE A 179 7.41 -21.76 -4.90
N ALA A 180 6.22 -21.65 -5.50
CA ALA A 180 6.07 -21.62 -6.95
C ALA A 180 6.87 -20.47 -7.59
N GLY A 181 7.00 -19.35 -6.88
CA GLY A 181 7.80 -18.19 -7.23
C GLY A 181 9.26 -18.52 -7.54
N PHE A 182 9.90 -19.43 -6.80
CA PHE A 182 11.29 -19.82 -7.06
C PHE A 182 11.52 -20.39 -8.47
N TRP A 183 10.52 -21.07 -9.04
CA TRP A 183 10.60 -21.64 -10.39
C TRP A 183 10.01 -20.73 -11.46
N LEU A 184 9.00 -19.93 -11.11
CA LEU A 184 8.26 -19.09 -12.05
C LEU A 184 8.84 -17.67 -12.22
N LEU A 185 9.58 -17.14 -11.23
CA LEU A 185 10.16 -15.81 -11.34
C LEU A 185 11.45 -15.79 -12.17
N PRO A 186 11.51 -14.95 -13.21
CA PRO A 186 12.73 -14.77 -13.99
C PRO A 186 13.77 -13.96 -13.20
N ASN A 187 15.04 -14.39 -13.24
CA ASN A 187 16.16 -13.73 -12.54
C ASN A 187 16.73 -12.57 -13.36
N THR A 188 17.30 -12.89 -14.52
CA THR A 188 17.91 -11.94 -15.46
C THR A 188 17.68 -12.48 -16.86
N PRO A 189 17.53 -11.64 -17.90
CA PRO A 189 17.31 -12.10 -19.28
C PRO A 189 18.34 -13.14 -19.71
N SER A 190 19.59 -13.02 -19.25
CA SER A 190 20.69 -13.97 -19.50
C SER A 190 20.57 -15.31 -18.78
N THR A 191 19.99 -15.35 -17.57
CA THR A 191 19.93 -16.54 -16.69
C THR A 191 18.53 -17.16 -16.58
N THR A 192 17.54 -16.62 -17.28
CA THR A 192 16.16 -17.09 -17.18
C THR A 192 15.99 -18.45 -17.85
N ARG A 193 15.64 -19.46 -17.05
CA ARG A 193 15.55 -20.88 -17.47
C ARG A 193 14.52 -21.15 -18.58
N TRP A 194 13.51 -20.30 -18.74
CA TRP A 194 12.43 -20.51 -19.70
C TRP A 194 12.66 -19.85 -21.08
N LEU A 195 13.58 -18.89 -21.20
CA LEU A 195 13.87 -18.25 -22.48
C LEU A 195 14.87 -19.06 -23.30
N LYS A 196 14.62 -19.21 -24.61
CA LYS A 196 15.57 -19.75 -25.57
C LYS A 196 16.75 -18.78 -25.76
N PRO A 197 17.96 -19.25 -26.13
CA PRO A 197 19.14 -18.40 -26.31
C PRO A 197 18.89 -17.16 -27.20
N GLU A 198 18.20 -17.35 -28.33
CA GLU A 198 17.85 -16.27 -29.27
C GLU A 198 16.94 -15.19 -28.64
N GLU A 199 16.00 -15.60 -27.79
CA GLU A 199 15.11 -14.66 -27.09
C GLU A 199 15.83 -13.90 -25.98
N ARG A 200 16.89 -14.49 -25.39
CA ARG A 200 17.74 -13.83 -24.39
C ARG A 200 18.59 -12.74 -25.01
N GLU A 201 19.17 -13.00 -26.17
CA GLU A 201 19.94 -12.00 -26.93
C GLU A 201 19.04 -10.85 -27.39
N LEU A 202 17.84 -11.16 -27.90
CA LEU A 202 16.87 -10.14 -28.30
C LEU A 202 16.39 -9.29 -27.10
N ALA A 203 16.18 -9.91 -25.93
CA ALA A 203 15.85 -9.17 -24.71
C ALA A 203 17.01 -8.26 -24.26
N HIS A 204 18.25 -8.76 -24.28
CA HIS A 204 19.44 -8.00 -23.90
C HIS A 204 19.65 -6.80 -24.83
N ALA A 205 19.63 -7.03 -26.13
CA ALA A 205 19.80 -5.99 -27.15
C ALA A 205 18.73 -4.89 -27.03
N ARG A 206 17.48 -5.25 -26.76
CA ARG A 206 16.39 -4.29 -26.54
C ARG A 206 16.62 -3.39 -25.33
N ILE A 207 17.12 -3.94 -24.23
CA ILE A 207 17.40 -3.17 -23.00
C ILE A 207 18.63 -2.30 -23.18
N GLU A 208 19.68 -2.79 -23.84
CA GLU A 208 20.88 -2.00 -24.15
C GLU A 208 20.55 -0.82 -25.06
N MET A 209 19.70 -1.03 -26.07
CA MET A 209 19.21 0.07 -26.91
C MET A 209 18.39 1.11 -26.12
N ASP A 210 17.65 0.70 -25.08
CA ASP A 210 16.90 1.64 -24.20
C ASP A 210 17.81 2.32 -23.17
N LYS A 211 19.00 1.76 -22.87
CA LYS A 211 20.02 2.33 -21.96
C LYS A 211 21.03 3.23 -22.65
N MET A 212 21.20 3.12 -23.98
CA MET A 212 22.06 3.99 -24.78
C MET A 212 21.64 5.47 -24.60
N GLY A 213 22.50 6.26 -23.96
CA GLY A 213 22.26 7.69 -23.67
C GLY A 213 21.96 8.02 -22.21
N GLU A 214 22.05 7.07 -21.27
CA GLU A 214 22.00 7.41 -19.84
C GLU A 214 23.30 8.10 -19.40
N PRO A 215 23.23 9.30 -18.78
CA PRO A 215 24.42 9.94 -18.21
C PRO A 215 25.00 9.09 -17.08
N GLU A 216 26.30 9.24 -16.85
CA GLU A 216 27.09 8.54 -15.83
C GLU A 216 26.42 8.63 -14.44
N GLN A 217 26.38 7.50 -13.72
CA GLN A 217 25.78 7.41 -12.38
C GLN A 217 26.43 8.43 -11.45
N ALA A 218 25.68 9.46 -11.06
CA ALA A 218 26.10 10.33 -9.97
C ALA A 218 26.13 9.51 -8.66
N SER A 219 26.97 9.91 -7.70
CA SER A 219 26.97 9.24 -6.40
C SER A 219 25.60 9.38 -5.74
N ALA A 220 25.01 8.28 -5.26
CA ALA A 220 23.73 8.28 -4.55
C ALA A 220 23.74 9.24 -3.34
N MET A 221 24.92 9.47 -2.74
CA MET A 221 25.12 10.42 -1.65
C MET A 221 24.96 11.88 -2.10
N GLU A 222 25.38 12.19 -3.33
CA GLU A 222 25.20 13.52 -3.91
C GLU A 222 23.73 13.76 -4.27
N GLY A 223 23.05 12.75 -4.82
CA GLY A 223 21.60 12.76 -5.01
C GLY A 223 20.82 12.97 -3.70
N LEU A 224 21.26 12.35 -2.60
CA LEU A 224 20.70 12.55 -1.27
C LEU A 224 20.93 13.96 -0.75
N ARG A 225 22.16 14.49 -0.87
CA ARG A 225 22.49 15.85 -0.44
C ARG A 225 21.65 16.89 -1.19
N GLN A 226 21.44 16.70 -2.49
CA GLN A 226 20.61 17.57 -3.31
C GLN A 226 19.12 17.44 -2.95
N ALA A 227 18.63 16.23 -2.72
CA ALA A 227 17.24 15.98 -2.32
C ALA A 227 16.90 16.61 -0.96
N CYS A 228 17.78 16.46 0.04
CA CYS A 228 17.57 17.00 1.38
C CYS A 228 17.65 18.53 1.45
N ARG A 229 18.44 19.16 0.58
CA ARG A 229 18.53 20.63 0.48
C ARG A 229 17.32 21.26 -0.22
N ASP A 230 16.63 20.49 -1.04
CA ASP A 230 15.48 20.97 -1.78
C ASP A 230 14.24 21.03 -0.87
N LYS A 231 13.78 22.25 -0.57
CA LYS A 231 12.61 22.48 0.29
C LYS A 231 11.35 21.83 -0.27
N ARG A 232 11.24 21.72 -1.60
CA ARG A 232 10.09 21.12 -2.29
C ARG A 232 9.96 19.63 -1.96
N THR A 233 11.07 18.91 -1.78
CA THR A 233 11.07 17.50 -1.36
C THR A 233 10.31 17.32 -0.05
N TRP A 234 10.53 18.20 0.93
CA TRP A 234 9.89 18.12 2.24
C TRP A 234 8.38 18.40 2.18
N ILE A 235 7.96 19.32 1.30
CA ILE A 235 6.53 19.59 1.06
C ILE A 235 5.84 18.34 0.51
N PHE A 236 6.41 17.68 -0.50
CA PHE A 236 5.86 16.42 -1.02
C PHE A 236 5.88 15.29 0.03
N CYS A 237 6.91 15.21 0.87
CA CYS A 237 6.93 14.26 1.98
C CYS A 237 5.80 14.51 2.98
N LEU A 238 5.53 15.77 3.32
CA LEU A 238 4.48 16.15 4.27
C LEU A 238 3.09 15.95 3.67
N MET A 239 2.91 16.31 2.40
CA MET A 239 1.69 16.05 1.64
C MET A 239 1.37 14.55 1.57
N GLN A 240 2.37 13.72 1.27
CA GLN A 240 2.22 12.27 1.26
C GLN A 240 1.95 11.71 2.67
N ASN A 241 2.53 12.31 3.72
CA ASN A 241 2.30 11.93 5.10
C ASN A 241 0.84 12.09 5.51
N PHE A 242 0.26 13.29 5.30
CA PHE A 242 -1.15 13.54 5.57
C PHE A 242 -2.06 12.65 4.73
N HIS A 243 -1.71 12.44 3.46
CA HIS A 243 -2.47 11.58 2.57
C HIS A 243 -2.52 10.11 3.04
N LEU A 244 -1.38 9.54 3.46
CA LEU A 244 -1.33 8.16 3.94
C LEU A 244 -1.92 8.00 5.33
N SER A 245 -1.78 9.01 6.20
CA SER A 245 -2.51 9.03 7.48
C SER A 245 -4.02 8.97 7.26
N ALA A 246 -4.53 9.78 6.33
CA ALA A 246 -5.93 9.74 5.93
C ALA A 246 -6.34 8.34 5.46
N CYS A 247 -5.53 7.68 4.63
CA CYS A 247 -5.75 6.29 4.19
C CYS A 247 -5.69 5.25 5.32
N GLY A 248 -5.19 5.61 6.51
CA GLY A 248 -5.19 4.79 7.71
C GLY A 248 -6.58 4.32 8.14
N PHE A 249 -7.65 5.00 7.68
CA PHE A 249 -9.04 4.56 7.85
C PHE A 249 -9.25 3.10 7.44
N ASN A 250 -8.46 2.60 6.49
CA ASN A 250 -8.63 1.28 5.92
C ASN A 250 -8.54 0.15 6.96
N SER A 251 -7.68 0.30 7.98
CA SER A 251 -7.55 -0.63 9.10
C SER A 251 -8.79 -0.71 10.00
N PHE A 252 -9.66 0.30 9.91
CA PHE A 252 -10.87 0.46 10.71
C PHE A 252 -12.15 0.43 9.87
N PHE A 253 -12.03 0.37 8.54
CA PHE A 253 -13.14 0.38 7.61
C PHE A 253 -14.16 -0.74 7.88
N PRO A 254 -13.75 -2.00 8.13
CA PRO A 254 -14.71 -3.06 8.47
C PRO A 254 -15.46 -2.77 9.77
N THR A 255 -14.79 -2.16 10.76
CA THR A 255 -15.40 -1.72 12.03
C THR A 255 -16.43 -0.62 11.80
N VAL A 256 -16.14 0.34 10.92
CA VAL A 256 -17.10 1.39 10.53
C VAL A 256 -18.30 0.77 9.83
N VAL A 257 -18.12 -0.16 8.90
CA VAL A 257 -19.25 -0.83 8.21
C VAL A 257 -20.07 -1.67 9.21
N LYS A 258 -19.45 -2.26 10.24
CA LYS A 258 -20.16 -3.04 11.27
C LYS A 258 -21.17 -2.19 12.04
N THR A 259 -20.91 -0.88 12.21
CA THR A 259 -21.86 0.03 12.89
C THR A 259 -23.19 0.20 12.16
N ILE A 260 -23.29 -0.24 10.90
CA ILE A 260 -24.53 -0.24 10.12
C ILE A 260 -25.54 -1.27 10.68
N GLY A 261 -25.07 -2.25 11.47
CA GLY A 261 -25.93 -3.20 12.21
C GLY A 261 -26.20 -4.52 11.49
N PHE A 262 -25.50 -4.81 10.39
CA PHE A 262 -25.56 -6.11 9.73
C PHE A 262 -24.72 -7.18 10.45
N ASN A 263 -24.98 -8.45 10.15
CA ASN A 263 -24.15 -9.57 10.62
C ASN A 263 -22.68 -9.37 10.19
N THR A 264 -21.71 -9.87 10.96
CA THR A 264 -20.27 -9.84 10.64
C THR A 264 -19.97 -10.33 9.22
N THR A 265 -20.59 -11.43 8.76
CA THR A 265 -20.36 -11.94 7.40
C THR A 265 -20.86 -10.97 6.34
N ILE A 266 -22.06 -10.41 6.52
CA ILE A 266 -22.64 -9.43 5.59
C ILE A 266 -21.84 -8.12 5.61
N THR A 267 -21.39 -7.69 6.78
CA THR A 267 -20.53 -6.51 6.96
C THR A 267 -19.27 -6.64 6.10
N LEU A 268 -18.60 -7.79 6.18
CA LEU A 268 -17.40 -8.07 5.39
C LEU A 268 -17.68 -8.10 3.89
N LEU A 269 -18.81 -8.69 3.46
CA LEU A 269 -19.24 -8.65 2.07
C LEU A 269 -19.48 -7.21 1.57
N LEU A 270 -20.08 -6.35 2.41
CA LEU A 270 -20.36 -4.95 2.10
C LEU A 270 -19.09 -4.09 2.00
N THR A 271 -17.95 -4.55 2.53
CA THR A 271 -16.68 -3.81 2.36
C THR A 271 -16.12 -3.92 0.94
N CYS A 272 -16.48 -4.96 0.18
CA CYS A 272 -15.88 -5.25 -1.11
C CYS A 272 -16.31 -4.28 -2.24
N PRO A 273 -17.61 -4.00 -2.47
CA PRO A 273 -18.06 -3.15 -3.58
C PRO A 273 -17.45 -1.73 -3.57
N PRO A 274 -17.32 -1.04 -2.42
CA PRO A 274 -16.71 0.28 -2.39
C PRO A 274 -15.26 0.33 -2.86
N PHE A 275 -14.43 -0.67 -2.51
CA PHE A 275 -13.03 -0.72 -2.97
C PHE A 275 -12.90 -1.05 -4.45
N ILE A 276 -13.74 -1.96 -4.98
CA ILE A 276 -13.75 -2.25 -6.42
C ILE A 276 -14.13 -0.99 -7.21
N PHE A 277 -15.16 -0.27 -6.77
CA PHE A 277 -15.60 0.96 -7.41
C PHE A 277 -14.51 2.05 -7.32
N ALA A 278 -13.88 2.22 -6.17
CA ALA A 278 -12.74 3.12 -6.00
C ALA A 278 -11.57 2.77 -6.93
N GLY A 279 -11.33 1.48 -7.19
CA GLY A 279 -10.28 1.06 -8.12
C GLY A 279 -10.57 1.41 -9.57
N ILE A 280 -11.80 1.20 -10.03
CA ILE A 280 -12.23 1.58 -11.39
C ILE A 280 -12.09 3.09 -11.57
N VAL A 281 -12.61 3.87 -10.62
CA VAL A 281 -12.53 5.33 -10.69
C VAL A 281 -11.08 5.81 -10.58
N GLY A 282 -10.26 5.22 -9.71
CA GLY A 282 -8.85 5.57 -9.56
C GLY A 282 -8.02 5.36 -10.83
N ILE A 283 -8.29 4.31 -11.60
CA ILE A 283 -7.66 4.09 -12.90
C ILE A 283 -8.08 5.19 -13.90
N LEU A 284 -9.37 5.51 -13.97
CA LEU A 284 -9.88 6.58 -14.83
C LEU A 284 -9.30 7.94 -14.43
N PHE A 285 -9.16 8.18 -13.13
CA PHE A 285 -8.63 9.42 -12.57
C PHE A 285 -7.14 9.59 -12.88
N GLY A 286 -6.35 8.51 -12.75
CA GLY A 286 -4.94 8.50 -13.15
C GLY A 286 -4.76 8.70 -14.66
N TYR A 287 -5.63 8.09 -15.48
CA TYR A 287 -5.62 8.29 -16.94
C TYR A 287 -5.95 9.74 -17.31
N SER A 288 -6.97 10.33 -16.69
CA SER A 288 -7.35 11.72 -16.88
C SER A 288 -6.21 12.67 -16.51
N SER A 289 -5.61 12.49 -15.33
CA SER A 289 -4.50 13.31 -14.85
C SER A 289 -3.29 13.28 -15.80
N GLY A 290 -2.99 12.10 -16.35
CA GLY A 290 -1.93 11.94 -17.34
C GLY A 290 -2.22 12.60 -18.69
N ARG A 291 -3.49 12.69 -19.10
CA ARG A 291 -3.89 13.28 -20.39
C ARG A 291 -3.96 14.81 -20.32
N PHE A 292 -4.56 15.35 -19.27
CA PHE A 292 -4.77 16.79 -19.12
C PHE A 292 -3.57 17.53 -18.52
N HIS A 293 -2.58 16.82 -17.96
CA HIS A 293 -1.40 17.41 -17.30
C HIS A 293 -1.71 18.33 -16.10
N GLU A 294 -2.97 18.42 -15.68
CA GLU A 294 -3.47 19.25 -14.57
C GLU A 294 -3.41 18.50 -13.23
N ARG A 295 -2.20 18.18 -12.75
CA ARG A 295 -2.03 17.30 -11.58
C ARG A 295 -2.56 17.91 -10.27
N THR A 296 -2.37 19.21 -10.07
CA THR A 296 -2.87 19.96 -8.89
C THR A 296 -4.40 19.86 -8.77
N TRP A 297 -5.14 20.15 -9.85
CA TRP A 297 -6.61 20.08 -9.82
C TRP A 297 -7.13 18.67 -9.53
N HIS A 298 -6.47 17.65 -10.07
CA HIS A 298 -6.83 16.26 -9.79
C HIS A 298 -6.59 15.91 -8.32
N ILE A 299 -5.49 16.37 -7.71
CA ILE A 299 -5.23 16.12 -6.29
C ILE A 299 -6.23 16.86 -5.40
N THR A 300 -6.41 18.15 -5.63
CA THR A 300 -7.36 18.98 -4.88
C THR A 300 -8.78 18.40 -4.97
N VAL A 301 -9.30 18.12 -6.16
CA VAL A 301 -10.66 17.54 -6.34
C VAL A 301 -10.78 16.15 -5.68
N GLY A 302 -9.74 15.32 -5.79
CA GLY A 302 -9.71 14.01 -5.15
C GLY A 302 -9.77 14.10 -3.63
N LEU A 303 -8.99 14.98 -3.02
CA LEU A 303 -8.98 15.23 -1.57
C LEU A 303 -10.29 15.86 -1.10
N THR A 304 -10.85 16.83 -1.83
CA THR A 304 -12.17 17.40 -1.51
C THR A 304 -13.27 16.34 -1.57
N THR A 305 -13.23 15.44 -2.56
CA THR A 305 -14.17 14.32 -2.65
C THR A 305 -14.05 13.39 -1.44
N ALA A 306 -12.82 13.11 -1.00
CA ALA A 306 -12.58 12.34 0.23
C ALA A 306 -13.16 13.04 1.47
N ILE A 307 -12.94 14.35 1.62
CA ILE A 307 -13.49 15.18 2.71
C ILE A 307 -15.01 15.08 2.74
N VAL A 308 -15.69 15.25 1.60
CA VAL A 308 -17.16 15.12 1.52
C VAL A 308 -17.62 13.73 1.99
N GLY A 309 -16.93 12.67 1.56
CA GLY A 309 -17.21 11.32 2.01
C GLY A 309 -17.06 11.13 3.53
N PHE A 310 -15.97 11.65 4.11
CA PHE A 310 -15.75 11.58 5.56
C PHE A 310 -16.75 12.42 6.37
N VAL A 311 -17.13 13.61 5.88
CA VAL A 311 -18.16 14.46 6.51
C VAL A 311 -19.50 13.74 6.54
N ILE A 312 -19.92 13.13 5.42
CA ILE A 312 -21.17 12.37 5.37
C ILE A 312 -21.13 11.21 6.37
N ALA A 313 -20.02 10.47 6.44
CA ALA A 313 -19.86 9.36 7.39
C ALA A 313 -19.95 9.79 8.86
N ALA A 314 -19.44 10.98 9.20
CA ALA A 314 -19.47 11.54 10.55
C ALA A 314 -20.85 12.14 10.92
N CYS A 315 -21.53 12.79 9.97
CA CYS A 315 -22.78 13.50 10.23
C CYS A 315 -24.03 12.61 10.21
N THR A 316 -24.00 11.47 9.52
CA THR A 316 -25.18 10.61 9.36
C THR A 316 -25.08 9.29 10.11
N LEU A 317 -26.18 8.90 10.76
CA LEU A 317 -26.41 7.55 11.28
C LEU A 317 -27.34 6.73 10.39
N ASN A 318 -27.83 7.31 9.29
CA ASN A 318 -28.69 6.59 8.35
C ASN A 318 -27.87 5.54 7.59
N THR A 319 -28.35 4.30 7.57
CA THR A 319 -27.77 3.15 6.86
C THR A 319 -27.41 3.47 5.41
N ALA A 320 -28.33 4.10 4.66
CA ALA A 320 -28.09 4.45 3.26
C ALA A 320 -27.00 5.53 3.12
N GLY A 321 -27.06 6.56 3.97
CA GLY A 321 -26.08 7.66 3.95
C GLY A 321 -24.65 7.19 4.28
N ARG A 322 -24.50 6.31 5.28
CA ARG A 322 -23.20 5.72 5.65
C ARG A 322 -22.64 4.82 4.56
N TYR A 323 -23.49 4.01 3.94
CA TYR A 323 -23.05 3.14 2.87
C TYR A 323 -22.62 3.94 1.63
N ILE A 324 -23.36 4.99 1.26
CA ILE A 324 -22.95 5.92 0.19
C ILE A 324 -21.61 6.59 0.51
N ALA A 325 -21.42 7.03 1.76
CA ALA A 325 -20.13 7.59 2.20
C ALA A 325 -18.98 6.59 1.97
N CYS A 326 -19.21 5.31 2.27
CA CYS A 326 -18.23 4.24 2.05
C CYS A 326 -17.80 4.11 0.59
N PHE A 327 -18.60 4.52 -0.40
CA PHE A 327 -18.15 4.60 -1.80
C PHE A 327 -17.35 5.87 -2.07
N ILE A 328 -17.78 7.02 -1.53
CA ILE A 328 -17.21 8.33 -1.87
C ILE A 328 -15.79 8.50 -1.34
N PHE A 329 -15.53 8.19 -0.07
CA PHE A 329 -14.21 8.48 0.49
C PHE A 329 -13.07 7.61 -0.05
N PRO A 330 -13.22 6.29 -0.33
CA PRO A 330 -12.14 5.51 -0.89
C PRO A 330 -11.79 5.92 -2.32
N ILE A 331 -12.77 6.43 -3.10
CA ILE A 331 -12.50 6.98 -4.43
C ILE A 331 -11.46 8.10 -4.33
N GLY A 332 -11.72 9.10 -3.49
CA GLY A 332 -10.81 10.24 -3.31
C GLY A 332 -9.47 9.80 -2.73
N ALA A 333 -9.49 9.00 -1.66
CA ALA A 333 -8.28 8.59 -0.95
C ALA A 333 -7.34 7.70 -1.79
N TYR A 334 -7.85 6.73 -2.57
CA TYR A 334 -6.98 5.87 -3.35
C TYR A 334 -6.52 6.50 -4.67
N SER A 335 -7.32 7.38 -5.28
CA SER A 335 -6.99 8.00 -6.56
C SER A 335 -5.82 8.99 -6.45
N VAL A 336 -5.71 9.69 -5.32
CA VAL A 336 -4.72 10.77 -5.13
C VAL A 336 -3.29 10.25 -4.95
N ASN A 337 -3.10 9.08 -4.32
CA ASN A 337 -1.78 8.52 -4.03
C ASN A 337 -0.88 8.40 -5.26
N SER A 338 -1.44 7.89 -6.37
CA SER A 338 -0.69 7.70 -7.62
C SER A 338 -0.30 9.03 -8.27
N VAL A 339 -1.15 10.06 -8.11
CA VAL A 339 -0.93 11.39 -8.69
C VAL A 339 0.17 12.14 -7.91
N ILE A 340 0.15 12.10 -6.57
CA ILE A 340 1.20 12.72 -5.74
C ILE A 340 2.57 12.12 -6.06
N ILE A 341 2.69 10.80 -6.12
CA ILE A 341 3.94 10.11 -6.43
C ILE A 341 4.41 10.45 -7.85
N GLY A 342 3.49 10.44 -8.82
CA GLY A 342 3.80 10.83 -10.20
C GLY A 342 4.28 12.28 -10.31
N TRP A 343 3.71 13.16 -9.50
CA TRP A 343 4.04 14.59 -9.47
C TRP A 343 5.37 14.88 -8.79
N ALA A 344 5.62 14.34 -7.60
CA ALA A 344 6.93 14.41 -6.95
C ALA A 344 8.03 13.90 -7.90
N SER A 345 7.73 12.84 -8.65
CA SER A 345 8.65 12.24 -9.61
C SER A 345 8.94 13.09 -10.84
N SER A 346 8.08 14.02 -11.26
CA SER A 346 8.32 14.86 -12.45
C SER A 346 8.86 16.24 -12.10
N THR A 347 8.45 16.78 -10.94
CA THR A 347 8.78 18.15 -10.53
C THR A 347 10.21 18.24 -9.99
N LEU A 348 10.72 17.16 -9.41
CA LEU A 348 12.01 17.16 -8.72
C LEU A 348 13.11 16.35 -9.46
N SER A 349 12.78 15.78 -10.63
CA SER A 349 13.64 14.85 -11.36
C SER A 349 14.69 15.54 -12.24
N GLN A 350 15.55 16.37 -11.64
CA GLN A 350 16.70 16.95 -12.35
C GLN A 350 17.78 15.89 -12.66
N THR A 351 17.97 14.92 -11.77
CA THR A 351 18.85 13.74 -11.96
C THR A 351 18.12 12.46 -11.55
N ARG A 352 18.55 11.32 -12.09
CA ARG A 352 17.92 10.01 -11.85
C ARG A 352 18.07 9.59 -10.38
N GLU A 353 19.22 9.88 -9.79
CA GLU A 353 19.58 9.59 -8.41
C GLU A 353 18.76 10.45 -7.45
N LYS A 354 18.67 11.76 -7.72
CA LYS A 354 17.81 12.67 -6.94
C LYS A 354 16.35 12.21 -6.99
N ARG A 355 15.84 11.82 -8.18
CA ARG A 355 14.48 11.27 -8.34
C ARG A 355 14.26 10.00 -7.49
N ALA A 356 15.20 9.06 -7.52
CA ALA A 356 15.10 7.82 -6.75
C ALA A 356 15.10 8.07 -5.23
N VAL A 357 15.96 8.98 -4.75
CA VAL A 357 16.02 9.36 -3.34
C VAL A 357 14.75 10.07 -2.91
N ILE A 358 14.22 11.00 -3.71
CA ILE A 358 12.99 11.74 -3.40
C ILE A 358 11.81 10.78 -3.29
N LEU A 359 11.64 9.87 -4.25
CA LEU A 359 10.59 8.86 -4.19
C LEU A 359 10.70 7.97 -2.93
N ALA A 360 11.92 7.64 -2.51
CA ALA A 360 12.14 6.89 -1.29
C ALA A 360 11.80 7.71 -0.04
N MET A 361 12.23 8.98 0.03
CA MET A 361 11.93 9.90 1.13
C MET A 361 10.44 10.17 1.25
N THR A 362 9.74 10.43 0.14
CA THR A 362 8.30 10.65 0.10
C THR A 362 7.55 9.41 0.56
N ASN A 363 7.98 8.21 0.16
CA ASN A 363 7.37 6.97 0.64
C ASN A 363 7.57 6.76 2.15
N ILE A 364 8.79 6.97 2.68
CA ILE A 364 9.08 6.88 4.12
C ILE A 364 8.23 7.90 4.89
N GLY A 365 8.20 9.16 4.42
CA GLY A 365 7.36 10.22 4.99
C GLY A 365 5.89 9.81 5.02
N GLY A 366 5.39 9.21 3.95
CA GLY A 366 4.06 8.64 3.88
C GLY A 366 3.79 7.55 4.92
N GLN A 367 4.69 6.56 5.07
CA GLN A 367 4.47 5.46 6.02
C GLN A 367 4.48 5.90 7.49
N ILE A 368 5.17 7.00 7.82
CA ILE A 368 5.07 7.62 9.15
C ILE A 368 3.61 8.04 9.44
N GLY A 369 2.87 8.46 8.41
CA GLY A 369 1.43 8.78 8.46
C GLY A 369 0.61 7.65 9.06
N TYR A 370 0.85 6.41 8.62
CA TYR A 370 0.13 5.25 9.11
C TYR A 370 0.40 4.92 10.58
N ILE A 371 1.56 5.32 11.14
CA ILE A 371 1.91 5.04 12.54
C ILE A 371 0.95 5.78 13.46
N TYR A 372 0.83 7.10 13.28
CA TYR A 372 -0.03 7.92 14.14
C TYR A 372 -1.50 7.83 13.71
N GLY A 373 -1.80 7.63 12.42
CA GLY A 373 -3.16 7.41 11.92
C GLY A 373 -3.86 6.21 12.54
N ALA A 374 -3.12 5.20 13.02
CA ALA A 374 -3.69 4.09 13.78
C ALA A 374 -4.28 4.51 15.14
N TYR A 375 -3.79 5.59 15.76
CA TYR A 375 -4.25 6.08 17.07
C TYR A 375 -5.42 7.06 16.98
N VAL A 376 -5.77 7.49 15.77
CA VAL A 376 -6.83 8.48 15.49
C VAL A 376 -8.24 7.90 15.70
N TRP A 377 -8.37 6.59 15.90
CA TRP A 377 -9.65 5.88 16.02
C TRP A 377 -9.88 5.31 17.43
N PRO A 378 -10.29 6.15 18.41
CA PRO A 378 -10.61 5.67 19.74
C PRO A 378 -11.94 4.91 19.77
N ASP A 379 -11.98 3.82 20.56
CA ASP A 379 -13.18 2.99 20.68
C ASP A 379 -14.34 3.68 21.41
N TYR A 380 -14.04 4.63 22.31
CA TYR A 380 -15.06 5.38 23.07
C TYR A 380 -15.89 6.34 22.19
N ASP A 381 -15.45 6.60 20.96
CA ASP A 381 -16.12 7.48 20.01
C ASP A 381 -17.05 6.71 19.05
N SER A 382 -17.16 5.39 19.22
CA SER A 382 -18.16 4.56 18.55
C SER A 382 -19.58 5.02 18.96
N PRO A 383 -20.57 5.07 18.04
CA PRO A 383 -20.57 4.56 16.66
C PRO A 383 -20.25 5.62 15.59
N ARG A 384 -20.02 6.89 15.98
CA ARG A 384 -19.83 7.98 15.03
C ARG A 384 -18.38 8.18 14.60
N TYR A 385 -17.42 7.84 15.46
CA TYR A 385 -15.99 8.04 15.24
C TYR A 385 -15.68 9.47 14.78
N VAL A 386 -16.35 10.47 15.37
CA VAL A 386 -16.27 11.88 14.98
C VAL A 386 -14.84 12.41 15.07
N ILE A 387 -14.10 12.04 16.11
CA ILE A 387 -12.69 12.42 16.31
C ILE A 387 -11.85 11.89 15.14
N GLY A 388 -12.03 10.61 14.81
CA GLY A 388 -11.28 9.96 13.74
C GLY A 388 -11.54 10.60 12.38
N PHE A 389 -12.82 10.78 12.04
CA PHE A 389 -13.19 11.45 10.79
C PHE A 389 -12.76 12.92 10.74
N SER A 390 -12.85 13.66 11.86
CA SER A 390 -12.47 15.07 11.90
C SER A 390 -10.97 15.27 11.68
N ILE A 391 -10.13 14.45 12.32
CA ILE A 391 -8.67 14.51 12.13
C ILE A 391 -8.32 14.22 10.67
N ILE A 392 -8.93 13.19 10.07
CA ILE A 392 -8.69 12.85 8.66
C ILE A 392 -9.15 13.96 7.70
N ILE A 393 -10.27 14.62 8.00
CA ILE A 393 -10.73 15.78 7.22
C ILE A 393 -9.68 16.91 7.27
N VAL A 394 -9.15 17.21 8.46
CA VAL A 394 -8.11 18.24 8.63
C VAL A 394 -6.82 17.85 7.89
N GLU A 395 -6.43 16.58 7.92
CA GLU A 395 -5.26 16.08 7.16
C GLU A 395 -5.47 16.20 5.65
N CYS A 396 -6.65 15.82 5.14
CA CYS A 396 -6.98 15.96 3.73
C CYS A 396 -7.02 17.42 3.29
N GLN A 397 -7.56 18.30 4.14
CA GLN A 397 -7.58 19.74 3.89
C GLN A 397 -6.17 20.31 3.88
N SER A 398 -5.33 19.95 4.85
CA SER A 398 -3.93 20.40 4.93
C SER A 398 -3.13 19.97 3.70
N ALA A 399 -3.35 18.74 3.21
CA ALA A 399 -2.71 18.25 1.99
C ALA A 399 -3.19 19.01 0.73
N ALA A 400 -4.47 19.38 0.66
CA ALA A 400 -5.03 20.15 -0.45
C ALA A 400 -4.59 21.62 -0.40
N GLU A 401 -4.46 22.21 0.78
CA GLU A 401 -3.93 23.56 0.96
C GLU A 401 -2.47 23.63 0.52
N MET A 402 -1.63 22.67 0.93
CA MET A 402 -0.23 22.61 0.49
C MET A 402 -0.08 22.47 -1.03
N ASP A 403 -0.96 21.71 -1.67
CA ASP A 403 -1.03 21.59 -3.13
C ASP A 403 -1.24 22.96 -3.79
N LEU A 404 -2.22 23.73 -3.29
CA LEU A 404 -2.62 25.02 -3.85
C LEU A 404 -1.73 26.21 -3.44
N SER A 405 -1.21 26.24 -2.20
CA SER A 405 -0.46 27.38 -1.64
C SER A 405 1.04 27.28 -1.87
N ASP A 406 1.59 26.07 -1.79
CA ASP A 406 3.04 25.90 -1.71
C ASP A 406 3.61 25.28 -2.98
N VAL A 407 2.87 24.38 -3.64
CA VAL A 407 3.36 23.69 -4.83
C VAL A 407 2.89 24.36 -6.12
N TYR A 408 1.62 24.73 -6.22
CA TYR A 408 1.06 25.36 -7.42
C TYR A 408 1.74 26.69 -7.81
N PRO A 409 1.99 27.66 -6.90
CA PRO A 409 2.60 28.94 -7.28
C PRO A 409 4.07 28.80 -7.68
N VAL A 410 4.77 27.85 -7.06
CA VAL A 410 6.19 27.58 -7.32
C VAL A 410 6.41 27.00 -8.72
N MET A 411 5.37 26.42 -9.34
CA MET A 411 5.41 25.89 -10.70
C MET A 411 5.14 26.98 -11.75
N GLN A 412 4.26 27.95 -11.49
CA GLN A 412 4.06 29.08 -12.40
C GLN A 412 5.32 29.95 -12.57
N VAL A 413 6.21 29.94 -11.58
CA VAL A 413 7.50 30.66 -11.64
C VAL A 413 8.60 29.86 -12.34
N GLY A 414 8.43 28.54 -12.52
CA GLY A 414 9.40 27.67 -13.18
C GLY A 414 9.23 27.54 -14.70
N ASP A 415 8.10 28.00 -15.24
CA ASP A 415 7.77 28.01 -16.68
C ASP A 415 8.04 29.37 -17.36
N VAL A 416 8.80 30.27 -16.71
CA VAL A 416 9.25 31.57 -17.27
C VAL A 416 10.75 31.57 -17.54
#